data_AF-A0A3S0ZT42-F1
#
_entry.id   AF-A0A3S0ZT42-F1
#
_cell.length_a   1.000
_cell.length_b   1.000
_cell.length_c   1.000
_cell.angle_alpha   90.00
_cell.angle_beta   90.00
_cell.angle_gamma   90.00
#
_symmetry.space_group_name_H-M   'P 1'
#
loop_
_entity.id
_entity.type
_entity.pdbx_description
1 polymer ?
#
loop_
_entity_poly.entity_id
_entity_poly.type
_entity_poly.pdbx_seq_one_letter_code
_entity_poly.pdbx_strand_id
1 'polypeptide(L)'
;LISQDAVNQRIQQQISLIETELAQITAAEILQREQRTEHEFTIVADQRIALSALLAQLLEERDKRRTELKKRLVEMELERENGQRDYWLVQYQRLLDWKPQSLIDKESQLEIAVKEILISAGAEEYIPKFARHRITIETMLTLTEDDLRQMGVYQVGLRKAILKNADLHRSEVDEQTKARAKEKSLDLEVDVRSKVPEPRVPVHEAPPTAPPPDSSSGASGLLPTQVSVTARGLNSECAICLDKESTIIFLPCGHVCCCAECSRSIGECPLCRAVISAQVKLTLTPAQPQAPQASAQGT
;
A
#
# COMPACT_ATOMS: atom_id res chain seq x y z
N LEU A 1 -84.02 -20.13 89.18
CA LEU A 1 -82.66 -20.47 89.64
C LEU A 1 -82.09 -21.64 88.84
N ILE A 2 -82.57 -22.89 89.00
CA ILE A 2 -82.05 -24.08 88.29
C ILE A 2 -82.06 -23.96 86.73
N SER A 3 -83.14 -23.44 86.14
CA SER A 3 -83.21 -23.21 84.68
C SER A 3 -82.21 -22.17 84.17
N GLN A 4 -81.91 -21.16 85.00
CA GLN A 4 -80.98 -20.09 84.67
C GLN A 4 -79.53 -20.58 84.75
N ASP A 5 -79.23 -21.49 85.68
CA ASP A 5 -77.96 -22.20 85.77
C ASP A 5 -77.70 -23.11 84.56
N ALA A 6 -78.72 -23.81 84.06
CA ALA A 6 -78.58 -24.65 82.87
C ALA A 6 -78.27 -23.84 81.59
N VAL A 7 -78.89 -22.66 81.43
CA VAL A 7 -78.59 -21.75 80.33
C VAL A 7 -77.17 -21.18 80.44
N ASN A 8 -76.76 -20.76 81.64
CA ASN A 8 -75.40 -20.27 81.89
C ASN A 8 -74.35 -21.35 81.60
N GLN A 9 -74.59 -22.60 82.01
CA GLN A 9 -73.70 -23.73 81.71
C GLN A 9 -73.61 -24.00 80.20
N ARG A 10 -74.73 -23.96 79.47
CA ARG A 10 -74.72 -24.10 78.01
C ARG A 10 -73.91 -22.99 77.34
N ILE A 11 -74.07 -21.73 77.76
CA ILE A 11 -73.31 -20.61 77.19
C ILE A 11 -71.82 -20.78 77.47
N GLN A 12 -71.43 -21.17 78.69
CA GLN A 12 -70.02 -21.44 79.04
C GLN A 12 -69.42 -22.57 78.20
N GLN A 13 -70.18 -23.65 77.96
CA GLN A 13 -69.74 -24.73 77.08
C GLN A 13 -69.57 -24.26 75.63
N GLN A 14 -70.48 -23.43 75.13
CA GLN A 14 -70.37 -22.87 73.77
C GLN A 14 -69.19 -21.91 73.63
N ILE A 15 -68.94 -21.06 74.62
CA ILE A 15 -67.76 -20.17 74.65
C ILE A 15 -66.48 -21.01 74.64
N SER A 16 -66.40 -22.03 75.49
CA SER A 16 -65.23 -22.92 75.54
C SER A 16 -64.99 -23.62 74.20
N LEU A 17 -66.04 -24.10 73.52
CA LEU A 17 -65.91 -24.69 72.20
C LEU A 17 -65.36 -23.67 71.19
N ILE A 18 -65.92 -22.46 71.16
CA ILE A 18 -65.47 -21.40 70.26
C ILE A 18 -64.02 -21.02 70.53
N GLU A 19 -63.62 -20.89 71.80
CA GLU A 19 -62.22 -20.61 72.18
C GLU A 19 -61.28 -21.71 71.69
N THR A 20 -61.67 -22.98 71.81
CA THR A 20 -60.86 -24.09 71.29
C THR A 20 -60.75 -24.10 69.77
N GLU A 21 -61.83 -23.82 69.05
CA GLU A 21 -61.82 -23.73 67.58
C GLU A 21 -60.98 -22.54 67.11
N LEU A 22 -61.11 -21.38 67.75
CA LEU A 22 -60.28 -20.20 67.43
C LEU A 22 -58.80 -20.45 67.70
N ALA A 23 -58.45 -21.14 68.79
CA ALA A 23 -57.08 -21.52 69.09
C ALA A 23 -56.51 -22.48 68.02
N GLN A 24 -57.31 -23.46 67.57
CA GLN A 24 -56.91 -24.38 66.51
C GLN A 24 -56.70 -23.66 65.17
N ILE A 25 -57.63 -22.77 64.79
CA ILE A 25 -57.52 -21.97 63.56
C ILE A 25 -56.28 -21.06 63.63
N THR A 26 -56.07 -20.36 64.74
CA THR A 26 -54.90 -19.47 64.92
C THR A 26 -53.59 -20.26 64.81
N ALA A 27 -53.51 -21.45 65.43
CA ALA A 27 -52.33 -22.31 65.32
C ALA A 27 -52.09 -22.76 63.87
N ALA A 28 -53.14 -23.13 63.14
CA ALA A 28 -53.05 -23.49 61.74
C ALA A 28 -52.60 -22.32 60.85
N GLU A 29 -53.12 -21.11 61.09
CA GLU A 29 -52.72 -19.89 60.38
C GLU A 29 -51.24 -19.55 60.62
N ILE A 30 -50.76 -19.65 61.85
CA ILE A 30 -49.36 -19.41 62.20
C ILE A 30 -48.46 -20.41 61.49
N LEU A 31 -48.79 -21.71 61.55
CA LEU A 31 -48.01 -22.75 60.88
C LEU A 31 -47.98 -22.55 59.35
N GLN A 32 -49.12 -22.21 58.74
CA GLN A 32 -49.19 -21.96 57.31
C GLN A 32 -48.37 -20.72 56.92
N ARG A 33 -48.39 -19.68 57.75
CA ARG A 33 -47.58 -18.47 57.54
C ARG A 33 -46.09 -18.79 57.64
N GLU A 34 -45.68 -19.57 58.65
CA GLU A 34 -44.29 -20.01 58.83
C GLU A 34 -43.82 -20.81 57.60
N GLN A 35 -44.57 -21.82 57.18
CA GLN A 35 -44.26 -22.62 55.99
C GLN A 35 -44.20 -21.77 54.71
N ARG A 36 -45.12 -20.81 54.55
CA ARG A 36 -45.10 -19.89 53.41
C ARG A 36 -43.82 -19.04 53.42
N THR A 37 -43.46 -18.48 54.57
CA THR A 37 -42.24 -17.67 54.69
C THR A 37 -40.97 -18.48 54.46
N GLU A 38 -40.92 -19.72 54.96
CA GLU A 38 -39.81 -20.64 54.69
C GLU A 38 -39.71 -20.95 53.19
N HIS A 39 -40.82 -21.26 52.54
CA HIS A 39 -40.85 -21.54 51.11
C HIS A 39 -40.39 -20.33 50.29
N GLU A 40 -40.92 -19.13 50.58
CA GLU A 40 -40.49 -17.88 49.93
C GLU A 40 -38.99 -17.63 50.14
N PHE A 41 -38.48 -17.88 51.35
CA PHE A 41 -37.05 -17.75 51.66
C PHE A 41 -36.20 -18.73 50.83
N THR A 42 -36.63 -19.99 50.71
CA THR A 42 -35.91 -20.99 49.89
C THR A 42 -35.84 -20.58 48.42
N ILE A 43 -36.95 -20.10 47.83
CA ILE A 43 -36.99 -19.65 46.44
C ILE A 43 -36.01 -18.48 46.22
N VAL A 44 -36.02 -17.48 47.11
CA VAL A 44 -35.13 -16.32 46.99
C VAL A 44 -33.67 -16.72 47.18
N ALA A 45 -33.38 -17.65 48.10
CA ALA A 45 -32.04 -18.19 48.29
C ALA A 45 -31.53 -18.91 47.02
N ASP A 46 -32.36 -19.76 46.42
CA ASP A 46 -32.01 -20.46 45.18
C ASP A 46 -31.79 -19.49 44.01
N GLN A 47 -32.65 -18.48 43.88
CA GLN A 47 -32.47 -17.41 42.88
C GLN A 47 -31.17 -16.64 43.09
N ARG A 48 -30.83 -16.30 44.34
CA ARG A 48 -29.59 -15.60 44.67
C ARG A 48 -28.37 -16.46 44.30
N ILE A 49 -28.41 -17.76 44.59
CA ILE A 49 -27.35 -18.70 44.23
C ILE A 49 -27.21 -18.74 42.70
N ALA A 50 -28.30 -18.94 41.97
CA ALA A 50 -28.29 -19.01 40.51
C ALA A 50 -27.75 -17.73 39.84
N LEU A 51 -28.21 -16.56 40.29
CA LEU A 51 -27.75 -15.27 39.76
C LEU A 51 -26.28 -15.01 40.11
N SER A 52 -25.84 -15.37 41.32
CA SER A 52 -24.44 -15.21 41.72
C SER A 52 -23.51 -16.12 40.91
N ALA A 53 -23.95 -17.34 40.59
CA ALA A 53 -23.20 -18.27 39.74
C ALA A 53 -23.09 -17.73 38.30
N LEU A 54 -24.19 -17.22 37.74
CA LEU A 54 -24.18 -16.60 36.41
C LEU A 54 -23.27 -15.36 36.38
N LEU A 55 -23.31 -14.52 37.42
CA LEU A 55 -22.43 -13.36 37.52
C LEU A 55 -20.95 -13.79 37.59
N ALA A 56 -20.63 -14.82 38.38
CA ALA A 56 -19.27 -15.35 38.47
C ALA A 56 -18.78 -15.85 37.10
N GLN A 57 -19.62 -16.58 36.38
CA GLN A 57 -19.31 -17.04 35.02
C GLN A 57 -19.06 -15.87 34.06
N LEU A 58 -19.93 -14.86 34.06
CA LEU A 58 -19.78 -13.68 33.20
C LEU A 58 -18.52 -12.87 33.53
N LEU A 59 -18.16 -12.76 34.80
CA LEU A 59 -16.91 -12.10 35.22
C LEU A 59 -15.69 -12.89 34.73
N GLU A 60 -15.71 -14.21 34.82
CA GLU A 60 -14.65 -15.07 34.32
C GLU A 60 -14.53 -14.97 32.78
N GLU A 61 -15.65 -14.99 32.05
CA GLU A 61 -15.68 -14.80 30.60
C GLU A 61 -15.13 -13.43 30.17
N ARG A 62 -15.51 -12.36 30.89
CA ARG A 62 -14.99 -11.01 30.67
C ARG A 62 -13.47 -10.97 30.87
N ASP A 63 -12.97 -11.57 31.93
CA ASP A 63 -11.54 -11.54 32.25
C ASP A 63 -10.73 -12.37 31.24
N LYS A 64 -11.24 -13.54 30.84
CA LYS A 64 -10.68 -14.36 29.74
C LYS A 64 -10.61 -13.58 28.43
N ARG A 65 -11.70 -12.89 28.05
CA ARG A 65 -11.73 -12.10 26.81
C ARG A 65 -10.76 -10.93 26.89
N ARG A 66 -10.64 -10.28 28.04
CA ARG A 66 -9.68 -9.19 28.26
C ARG A 66 -8.25 -9.68 28.13
N THR A 67 -7.90 -10.85 28.66
CA THR A 67 -6.55 -11.41 28.52
C THR A 67 -6.23 -11.80 27.09
N GLU A 68 -7.18 -12.41 26.38
CA GLU A 68 -7.02 -12.78 24.97
C GLU A 68 -6.81 -11.55 24.09
N LEU A 69 -7.59 -10.49 24.28
CA LEU A 69 -7.42 -9.24 23.53
C LEU A 69 -6.06 -8.58 23.80
N LYS A 70 -5.61 -8.57 25.06
CA LYS A 70 -4.27 -8.07 25.40
C LYS A 70 -3.17 -8.88 24.71
N LYS A 71 -3.32 -10.21 24.68
CA LYS A 71 -2.37 -11.10 24.00
C LYS A 71 -2.29 -10.80 22.51
N ARG A 72 -3.44 -10.69 21.83
CA ARG A 72 -3.50 -10.33 20.40
C ARG A 72 -2.88 -8.98 20.09
N LEU A 73 -3.06 -7.99 20.97
CA LEU A 73 -2.47 -6.68 20.79
C LEU A 73 -0.94 -6.75 20.83
N VAL A 74 -0.38 -7.53 21.77
CA VAL A 74 1.08 -7.77 21.84
C VAL A 74 1.58 -8.52 20.60
N GLU A 75 0.84 -9.53 20.13
CA GLU A 75 1.17 -10.27 18.89
C GLU A 75 1.19 -9.32 17.68
N MET A 76 0.15 -8.47 17.53
CA MET A 76 0.08 -7.47 16.46
C MET A 76 1.22 -6.44 16.52
N GLU A 77 1.59 -5.95 17.72
CA GLU A 77 2.69 -4.99 17.87
C GLU A 77 4.02 -5.64 17.46
N LEU A 78 4.26 -6.89 17.85
CA LEU A 78 5.46 -7.65 17.48
C LEU A 78 5.52 -7.87 15.96
N GLU A 79 4.40 -8.24 15.33
CA GLU A 79 4.30 -8.35 13.88
C GLU A 79 4.56 -7.01 13.17
N ARG A 80 4.04 -5.91 13.73
CA ARG A 80 4.30 -4.55 13.22
C ARG A 80 5.78 -4.19 13.31
N GLU A 81 6.42 -4.42 14.46
CA GLU A 81 7.85 -4.15 14.66
C GLU A 81 8.73 -4.94 13.70
N ASN A 82 8.44 -6.24 13.51
CA ASN A 82 9.15 -7.08 12.54
C ASN A 82 8.92 -6.59 11.11
N GLY A 83 7.67 -6.36 10.72
CA GLY A 83 7.33 -5.84 9.39
C GLY A 83 7.89 -4.45 9.11
N GLN A 84 8.07 -3.61 10.13
CA GLN A 84 8.63 -2.27 10.00
C GLN A 84 10.14 -2.29 9.72
N ARG A 85 10.89 -3.24 10.31
CA ARG A 85 12.31 -3.47 9.97
C ARG A 85 12.45 -3.90 8.51
N ASP A 86 11.59 -4.82 8.08
CA ASP A 86 11.57 -5.29 6.70
C ASP A 86 11.12 -4.20 5.73
N TYR A 87 10.16 -3.35 6.11
CA TYR A 87 9.73 -2.22 5.31
C TYR A 87 10.90 -1.27 5.00
N TRP A 88 11.63 -0.81 6.01
CA TRP A 88 12.74 0.10 5.79
C TRP A 88 13.88 -0.53 4.99
N LEU A 89 14.18 -1.81 5.24
CA LEU A 89 15.16 -2.56 4.45
C LEU A 89 14.72 -2.67 2.97
N VAL A 90 13.46 -3.03 2.71
CA VAL A 90 12.92 -3.15 1.36
C VAL A 90 12.84 -1.79 0.67
N GLN A 91 12.45 -0.72 1.36
CA GLN A 91 12.43 0.63 0.79
C GLN A 91 13.84 1.15 0.51
N TYR A 92 14.79 0.90 1.42
CA TYR A 92 16.18 1.31 1.22
C TYR A 92 16.82 0.54 0.07
N GLN A 93 16.60 -0.78 -0.01
CA GLN A 93 17.04 -1.61 -1.14
C GLN A 93 16.43 -1.11 -2.44
N ARG A 94 15.12 -0.83 -2.48
CA ARG A 94 14.49 -0.21 -3.66
C ARG A 94 15.11 1.13 -4.02
N LEU A 95 15.50 1.96 -3.06
CA LEU A 95 16.10 3.27 -3.31
C LEU A 95 17.53 3.15 -3.85
N LEU A 96 18.30 2.18 -3.36
CA LEU A 96 19.63 1.86 -3.88
C LEU A 96 19.56 1.22 -5.28
N ASP A 97 18.59 0.35 -5.50
CA ASP A 97 18.36 -0.32 -6.79
C ASP A 97 17.66 0.64 -7.80
N TRP A 98 17.08 1.73 -7.32
CA TRP A 98 16.39 2.70 -8.18
C TRP A 98 17.40 3.52 -8.97
N LYS A 99 17.67 3.04 -10.18
CA LYS A 99 18.43 3.77 -11.17
C LYS A 99 17.55 4.90 -11.75
N PRO A 100 17.91 6.18 -11.55
CA PRO A 100 17.08 7.27 -12.03
C PRO A 100 17.01 7.24 -13.56
N GLN A 101 15.82 7.48 -14.12
CA GLN A 101 15.56 7.40 -15.57
C GLN A 101 16.58 8.20 -16.40
N SER A 102 16.98 9.38 -15.92
CA SER A 102 18.01 10.21 -16.59
C SER A 102 19.38 9.54 -16.76
N LEU A 103 19.73 8.57 -15.90
CA LEU A 103 20.95 7.78 -16.04
C LEU A 103 20.73 6.61 -17.01
N ILE A 104 19.57 5.95 -16.94
CA ILE A 104 19.18 4.91 -17.90
C ILE A 104 19.19 5.46 -19.33
N ASP A 105 18.61 6.64 -19.55
CA ASP A 105 18.53 7.31 -20.84
C ASP A 105 19.91 7.74 -21.37
N LYS A 106 20.83 8.08 -20.48
CA LYS A 106 22.21 8.44 -20.86
C LYS A 106 23.05 7.21 -21.18
N GLU A 107 22.85 6.12 -20.44
CA GLU A 107 23.54 4.86 -20.70
C GLU A 107 23.04 4.17 -21.96
N SER A 108 21.75 4.31 -22.30
CA SER A 108 21.23 3.82 -23.58
C SER A 108 21.75 4.62 -24.78
N GLN A 109 22.12 5.89 -24.57
CA GLN A 109 22.79 6.74 -25.57
C GLN A 109 24.29 6.49 -25.70
N LEU A 110 24.88 5.68 -24.82
CA LEU A 110 26.29 5.32 -24.92
C LEU A 110 26.47 4.35 -26.10
N GLU A 111 27.46 4.63 -26.96
CA GLU A 111 27.74 3.82 -28.14
C GLU A 111 28.05 2.36 -27.75
N ILE A 112 27.56 1.41 -28.56
CA ILE A 112 27.69 -0.03 -28.30
C ILE A 112 29.16 -0.44 -28.18
N ALA A 113 30.01 0.06 -29.06
CA ALA A 113 31.46 -0.17 -29.04
C ALA A 113 32.11 0.26 -27.70
N VAL A 114 31.72 1.43 -27.18
CA VAL A 114 32.21 1.93 -25.89
C VAL A 114 31.75 1.03 -24.74
N LYS A 115 30.52 0.52 -24.80
CA LYS A 115 29.99 -0.41 -23.81
C LYS A 115 30.72 -1.76 -23.84
N GLU A 116 31.00 -2.29 -25.03
CA GLU A 116 31.73 -3.55 -25.23
C GLU A 116 33.17 -3.48 -24.70
N ILE A 117 33.87 -2.37 -24.95
CA ILE A 117 35.22 -2.12 -24.40
C ILE A 117 35.19 -2.11 -22.87
N LEU A 118 34.21 -1.44 -22.25
CA LEU A 118 34.08 -1.37 -20.79
C LEU A 118 33.74 -2.74 -20.18
N ILE A 119 32.86 -3.52 -20.79
CA ILE A 119 32.52 -4.88 -20.32
C ILE A 119 33.74 -5.80 -20.43
N SER A 120 34.43 -5.76 -21.58
CA SER A 120 35.62 -6.59 -21.83
C SER A 120 36.81 -6.22 -20.93
N ALA A 121 36.87 -4.97 -20.49
CA ALA A 121 37.84 -4.50 -19.50
C ALA A 121 37.44 -4.80 -18.04
N GLY A 122 36.25 -5.38 -17.79
CA GLY A 122 35.73 -5.60 -16.43
C GLY A 122 35.32 -4.30 -15.71
N ALA A 123 35.01 -3.25 -16.47
CA ALA A 123 34.69 -1.91 -16.00
C ALA A 123 33.20 -1.55 -16.18
N GLU A 124 32.31 -2.54 -16.14
CA GLU A 124 30.86 -2.37 -16.33
C GLU A 124 30.21 -1.41 -15.32
N GLU A 125 30.72 -1.36 -14.09
CA GLU A 125 30.28 -0.43 -13.04
C GLU A 125 30.54 1.06 -13.39
N TYR A 126 31.40 1.31 -14.37
CA TYR A 126 31.78 2.66 -14.79
C TYR A 126 30.96 3.16 -15.99
N ILE A 127 30.16 2.30 -16.64
CA ILE A 127 29.24 2.67 -17.73
C ILE A 127 28.42 3.94 -17.41
N PRO A 128 27.82 4.12 -16.21
CA PRO A 128 27.08 5.33 -15.87
C PRO A 128 27.96 6.60 -15.89
N LYS A 129 29.24 6.49 -15.50
CA LYS A 129 30.19 7.62 -15.49
C LYS A 129 30.59 8.01 -16.91
N PHE A 130 30.90 7.04 -17.77
CA PHE A 130 31.23 7.29 -19.18
C PHE A 130 30.02 7.86 -19.94
N ALA A 131 28.82 7.35 -19.68
CA ALA A 131 27.57 7.90 -20.19
C ALA A 131 27.33 9.35 -19.74
N ARG A 132 27.61 9.67 -18.47
CA ARG A 132 27.52 11.05 -17.96
C ARG A 132 28.51 11.99 -18.66
N HIS A 133 29.73 11.53 -18.92
CA HIS A 133 30.76 12.29 -19.62
C HIS A 133 30.59 12.31 -21.16
N ARG A 134 29.57 11.62 -21.70
CA ARG A 134 29.27 11.54 -23.14
C ARG A 134 30.47 11.07 -23.98
N ILE A 135 31.17 10.06 -23.48
CA ILE A 135 32.32 9.50 -24.17
C ILE A 135 31.84 8.70 -25.39
N THR A 136 32.19 9.17 -26.59
CA THR A 136 32.02 8.47 -27.88
C THR A 136 33.20 7.53 -28.13
N ILE A 137 33.10 6.62 -29.10
CA ILE A 137 34.21 5.74 -29.48
C ILE A 137 35.46 6.52 -29.89
N GLU A 138 35.28 7.63 -30.62
CA GLU A 138 36.38 8.50 -31.04
C GLU A 138 37.14 9.09 -29.84
N THR A 139 36.38 9.59 -28.86
CA THR A 139 36.99 10.09 -27.62
C THR A 139 37.61 8.95 -26.81
N MET A 140 36.98 7.78 -26.74
CA MET A 140 37.50 6.61 -26.02
C MET A 140 38.87 6.17 -26.55
N LEU A 141 39.07 6.21 -27.87
CA LEU A 141 40.34 5.87 -28.52
C LEU A 141 41.46 6.89 -28.28
N THR A 142 41.16 8.06 -27.73
CA THR A 142 42.13 9.14 -27.46
C THR A 142 42.33 9.42 -25.96
N LEU A 143 41.60 8.72 -25.09
CA LEU A 143 41.71 8.88 -23.63
C LEU A 143 43.09 8.49 -23.11
N THR A 144 43.59 9.24 -22.13
CA THR A 144 44.82 8.92 -21.39
C THR A 144 44.51 8.34 -20.00
N GLU A 145 45.54 7.81 -19.32
CA GLU A 145 45.38 7.33 -17.94
C GLU A 145 44.92 8.45 -16.98
N ASP A 146 45.33 9.70 -17.22
CA ASP A 146 44.94 10.83 -16.39
C ASP A 146 43.47 11.24 -16.61
N ASP A 147 42.97 11.15 -17.85
CA ASP A 147 41.56 11.41 -18.16
C ASP A 147 40.65 10.39 -17.48
N LEU A 148 41.03 9.11 -17.54
CA LEU A 148 40.30 8.03 -16.85
C LEU A 148 40.30 8.23 -15.33
N ARG A 149 41.40 8.73 -14.76
CA ARG A 149 41.48 9.07 -13.33
C ARG A 149 40.56 10.24 -12.99
N GLN A 150 40.49 11.27 -13.82
CA GLN A 150 39.59 12.41 -13.64
C GLN A 150 38.10 12.02 -13.77
N MET A 151 37.79 11.04 -14.62
CA MET A 151 36.44 10.43 -14.70
C MET A 151 36.12 9.48 -13.53
N GLY A 152 37.05 9.33 -12.58
CA GLY A 152 36.83 8.57 -11.35
C GLY A 152 37.17 7.09 -11.44
N VAL A 153 37.98 6.66 -12.42
CA VAL A 153 38.59 5.33 -12.51
C VAL A 153 39.95 5.36 -11.80
N TYR A 154 39.96 5.17 -10.48
CA TYR A 154 41.19 5.31 -9.68
C TYR A 154 42.07 4.06 -9.67
N GLN A 155 41.53 2.89 -9.98
CA GLN A 155 42.30 1.65 -10.03
C GLN A 155 43.23 1.63 -11.26
N VAL A 156 44.54 1.52 -11.02
CA VAL A 156 45.57 1.50 -12.07
C VAL A 156 45.36 0.33 -13.02
N GLY A 157 45.07 -0.86 -12.49
CA GLY A 157 44.82 -2.05 -13.31
C GLY A 157 43.64 -1.88 -14.25
N LEU A 158 42.55 -1.29 -13.76
CA LEU A 158 41.35 -1.05 -14.55
C LEU A 158 41.58 0.00 -15.64
N ARG A 159 42.29 1.10 -15.34
CA ARG A 159 42.66 2.09 -16.37
C ARG A 159 43.48 1.48 -17.49
N LYS A 160 44.48 0.67 -17.16
CA LYS A 160 45.31 -0.04 -18.15
C LYS A 160 44.50 -1.05 -18.95
N ALA A 161 43.57 -1.75 -18.32
CA ALA A 161 42.68 -2.69 -19.00
C ALA A 161 41.74 -1.97 -19.99
N ILE A 162 41.17 -0.83 -19.62
CA ILE A 162 40.30 -0.03 -20.51
C ILE A 162 41.09 0.45 -21.73
N LEU A 163 42.26 1.06 -21.54
CA LEU A 163 43.10 1.54 -22.65
C LEU A 163 43.54 0.40 -23.58
N LYS A 164 43.96 -0.73 -23.00
CA LYS A 164 44.33 -1.92 -23.78
C LYS A 164 43.17 -2.43 -24.64
N ASN A 165 41.95 -2.48 -24.10
CA ASN A 165 40.78 -2.92 -24.87
C ASN A 165 40.38 -1.89 -25.94
N ALA A 166 40.58 -0.59 -25.70
CA ALA A 166 40.39 0.45 -26.72
C ALA A 166 41.38 0.30 -27.89
N ASP A 167 42.65 -0.04 -27.61
CA ASP A 167 43.67 -0.31 -28.64
C ASP A 167 43.36 -1.57 -29.46
N LEU A 168 42.83 -2.62 -28.80
CA LEU A 168 42.37 -3.83 -29.50
C LEU A 168 41.22 -3.51 -30.44
N HIS A 169 40.22 -2.76 -29.98
CA HIS A 169 39.09 -2.33 -30.81
C HIS A 169 39.54 -1.46 -31.99
N ARG A 170 40.56 -0.59 -31.81
CA ARG A 170 41.17 0.15 -32.93
C ARG A 170 41.73 -0.78 -34.00
N SER A 171 42.44 -1.83 -33.56
CA SER A 171 43.07 -2.82 -34.46
C SER A 171 42.03 -3.66 -35.21
N GLU A 172 40.91 -4.00 -34.56
CA GLU A 172 39.79 -4.75 -35.15
C GLU A 172 39.05 -3.93 -36.23
N VAL A 173 38.82 -2.64 -35.98
CA VAL A 173 38.22 -1.72 -36.96
C VAL A 173 39.13 -1.53 -38.18
N ASP A 174 40.45 -1.45 -37.99
CA ASP A 174 41.43 -1.35 -39.07
C ASP A 174 41.52 -2.64 -39.91
N GLU A 175 41.34 -3.81 -39.31
CA GLU A 175 41.25 -5.10 -40.01
C GLU A 175 39.95 -5.22 -40.82
N GLN A 176 38.80 -4.87 -40.24
CA GLN A 176 37.51 -4.91 -40.93
C GLN A 176 37.43 -3.92 -42.10
N THR A 177 38.00 -2.73 -41.97
CA THR A 177 38.05 -1.75 -43.07
C THR A 177 38.94 -2.22 -44.23
N LYS A 178 40.07 -2.89 -43.94
CA LYS A 178 40.93 -3.52 -44.96
C LYS A 178 40.28 -4.72 -45.63
N ALA A 179 39.58 -5.57 -44.88
CA ALA A 179 38.84 -6.72 -45.42
C ALA A 179 37.70 -6.29 -46.35
N ARG A 180 36.91 -5.28 -45.94
CA ARG A 180 35.79 -4.74 -46.72
C ARG A 180 36.25 -3.97 -47.98
N ALA A 181 37.45 -3.39 -47.96
CA ALA A 181 38.09 -2.81 -49.15
C ALA A 181 38.57 -3.88 -50.15
N LYS A 182 38.96 -5.06 -49.66
CA LYS A 182 39.41 -6.20 -50.47
C LYS A 182 38.25 -6.94 -51.15
N GLU A 183 37.09 -7.03 -50.51
CA GLU A 183 35.87 -7.59 -51.11
C GLU A 183 35.28 -6.69 -52.22
N LYS A 184 35.32 -5.37 -52.04
CA LYS A 184 34.87 -4.40 -53.07
C LYS A 184 35.72 -4.39 -54.35
N SER A 185 36.90 -5.01 -54.35
CA SER A 185 37.77 -5.15 -55.53
C SER A 185 37.53 -6.43 -56.35
N LEU A 186 36.59 -7.30 -55.95
CA LEU A 186 36.35 -8.59 -56.62
C LEU A 186 35.04 -8.67 -57.42
N ASP A 187 34.19 -7.63 -57.41
CA ASP A 187 32.90 -7.58 -58.16
C ASP A 187 32.96 -6.74 -59.44
N LEU A 188 34.12 -6.65 -60.09
CA LEU A 188 34.28 -6.04 -61.41
C LEU A 188 35.06 -6.99 -62.31
N GLU A 189 34.35 -7.94 -62.94
CA GLU A 189 34.54 -8.40 -64.34
C GLU A 189 33.79 -9.73 -64.59
N VAL A 190 32.75 -9.68 -65.45
CA VAL A 190 32.15 -10.69 -66.37
C VAL A 190 30.67 -10.25 -66.52
N ASP A 191 30.07 -9.95 -67.67
CA ASP A 191 30.43 -9.93 -69.08
C ASP A 191 29.27 -9.20 -69.81
N VAL A 192 29.61 -8.67 -70.97
CA VAL A 192 28.85 -7.82 -71.89
C VAL A 192 27.63 -8.55 -72.47
N ARG A 193 26.50 -7.86 -72.73
CA ARG A 193 25.98 -7.58 -74.11
C ARG A 193 24.57 -6.96 -74.17
N SER A 194 24.52 -5.87 -74.94
CA SER A 194 23.46 -5.42 -75.87
C SER A 194 22.51 -4.26 -75.49
N LYS A 195 22.80 -3.13 -76.14
CA LYS A 195 21.92 -2.24 -76.93
C LYS A 195 20.94 -1.26 -76.22
N VAL A 196 21.36 0.02 -76.16
CA VAL A 196 20.91 1.20 -76.99
C VAL A 196 19.38 1.41 -77.18
N PRO A 197 18.80 2.64 -77.25
CA PRO A 197 19.10 3.96 -76.62
C PRO A 197 17.85 4.65 -75.98
N GLU A 198 18.09 5.80 -75.35
CA GLU A 198 17.14 6.91 -75.06
C GLU A 198 16.18 7.24 -76.25
N PRO A 199 14.97 7.79 -75.99
CA PRO A 199 14.87 9.26 -75.89
C PRO A 199 13.83 9.81 -74.89
N ARG A 200 14.33 10.68 -74.01
CA ARG A 200 13.95 12.10 -73.81
C ARG A 200 12.51 12.63 -74.03
N VAL A 201 11.99 13.13 -72.87
CA VAL A 201 11.21 14.36 -72.54
C VAL A 201 9.74 14.52 -72.99
N PRO A 202 8.92 15.46 -72.42
CA PRO A 202 8.88 16.12 -71.09
C PRO A 202 7.43 16.43 -70.54
N VAL A 203 7.37 17.04 -69.33
CA VAL A 203 6.35 18.02 -68.81
C VAL A 203 5.12 17.52 -68.01
N HIS A 204 5.08 18.03 -66.76
CA HIS A 204 3.97 18.44 -65.86
C HIS A 204 2.57 17.82 -65.93
N GLU A 205 2.01 17.48 -64.75
CA GLU A 205 0.83 18.14 -64.13
C GLU A 205 0.50 17.49 -62.76
N ALA A 206 0.02 18.28 -61.80
CA ALA A 206 -0.56 17.81 -60.54
C ALA A 206 -2.06 17.45 -60.73
N PRO A 207 -2.83 17.27 -59.65
CA PRO A 207 -3.04 16.11 -58.77
C PRO A 207 -4.33 15.30 -59.13
N PRO A 208 -4.72 14.28 -58.34
CA PRO A 208 -6.07 14.34 -57.73
C PRO A 208 -6.11 13.76 -56.29
N THR A 209 -6.77 14.41 -55.33
CA THR A 209 -8.20 14.32 -54.95
C THR A 209 -8.50 13.12 -54.03
N ALA A 210 -8.88 13.43 -52.77
CA ALA A 210 -9.48 12.54 -51.79
C ALA A 210 -10.89 12.07 -52.21
N PRO A 211 -11.54 11.13 -51.49
CA PRO A 211 -12.51 11.64 -50.52
C PRO A 211 -12.59 10.89 -49.16
N PRO A 212 -13.22 11.53 -48.13
CA PRO A 212 -13.57 11.03 -46.79
C PRO A 212 -15.00 10.43 -46.82
N PRO A 213 -15.86 10.35 -45.76
CA PRO A 213 -15.80 10.63 -44.30
C PRO A 213 -16.37 9.44 -43.47
N ASP A 214 -16.43 9.40 -42.13
CA ASP A 214 -17.44 10.09 -41.33
C ASP A 214 -17.07 10.20 -39.84
N SER A 215 -17.12 11.43 -39.38
CA SER A 215 -17.36 11.84 -38.00
C SER A 215 -18.78 12.39 -37.94
N SER A 216 -19.50 12.09 -36.87
CA SER A 216 -20.60 12.92 -36.32
C SER A 216 -21.04 12.24 -35.02
N SER A 217 -21.34 12.88 -33.90
CA SER A 217 -21.47 14.28 -33.42
C SER A 217 -21.49 14.13 -31.89
N GLY A 218 -21.20 15.08 -31.00
CA GLY A 218 -21.18 16.53 -31.03
C GLY A 218 -21.62 17.02 -29.64
N ALA A 219 -21.12 18.22 -29.27
CA ALA A 219 -21.66 19.15 -28.27
C ALA A 219 -21.29 19.00 -26.77
N SER A 220 -20.58 20.05 -26.33
CA SER A 220 -20.82 20.85 -25.11
C SER A 220 -20.29 20.38 -23.76
N GLY A 221 -19.47 21.24 -23.15
CA GLY A 221 -19.27 21.27 -21.71
C GLY A 221 -17.89 21.74 -21.29
N LEU A 222 -17.72 23.05 -21.06
CA LEU A 222 -16.67 23.59 -20.20
C LEU A 222 -16.71 22.86 -18.85
N LEU A 223 -15.68 22.09 -18.51
CA LEU A 223 -15.40 21.64 -17.15
C LEU A 223 -13.96 21.99 -16.80
N PRO A 224 -13.70 22.38 -15.53
CA PRO A 224 -12.42 22.92 -15.13
C PRO A 224 -11.36 21.85 -15.33
N THR A 225 -10.26 22.26 -15.96
CA THR A 225 -9.00 21.53 -16.05
C THR A 225 -8.71 20.91 -14.69
N GLN A 226 -9.00 19.62 -14.54
CA GLN A 226 -8.53 18.88 -13.38
C GLN A 226 -7.03 18.80 -13.54
N VAL A 227 -6.34 19.72 -12.88
CA VAL A 227 -4.94 19.58 -12.56
C VAL A 227 -4.85 18.27 -11.80
N SER A 228 -4.42 17.22 -12.48
CA SER A 228 -4.15 15.92 -11.87
C SER A 228 -2.91 16.09 -11.00
N VAL A 229 -3.11 16.63 -9.80
CA VAL A 229 -2.13 16.58 -8.73
C VAL A 229 -1.98 15.09 -8.44
N THR A 230 -0.91 14.50 -8.98
CA THR A 230 -0.48 13.14 -8.63
C THR A 230 0.02 13.19 -7.19
N ALA A 231 -0.94 13.14 -6.26
CA ALA A 231 -0.67 13.08 -4.83
C ALA A 231 0.11 11.79 -4.54
N ARG A 232 1.44 11.89 -4.48
CA ARG A 232 2.32 10.78 -4.11
C ARG A 232 2.16 10.56 -2.61
N GLY A 233 1.71 9.36 -2.23
CA GLY A 233 1.52 8.97 -0.82
C GLY A 233 0.07 8.93 -0.32
N LEU A 234 -0.92 8.95 -1.21
CA LEU A 234 -2.32 8.70 -0.84
C LEU A 234 -2.43 7.35 -0.10
N ASN A 235 -3.07 7.35 1.08
CA ASN A 235 -3.26 6.18 1.97
C ASN A 235 -2.01 5.70 2.74
N SER A 236 -1.06 6.60 3.02
CA SER A 236 0.06 6.33 3.92
C SER A 236 -0.21 6.84 5.35
N GLU A 237 0.35 6.19 6.36
CA GLU A 237 0.37 6.71 7.73
C GLU A 237 1.19 8.01 7.81
N CYS A 238 0.88 8.88 8.76
CA CYS A 238 1.58 10.14 8.95
C CYS A 238 3.05 9.88 9.30
N ALA A 239 3.98 10.43 8.51
CA ALA A 239 5.42 10.30 8.69
C ALA A 239 5.97 10.95 9.98
N ILE A 240 5.13 11.66 10.75
CA ILE A 240 5.50 12.33 12.00
C ILE A 240 5.00 11.55 13.21
N CYS A 241 3.68 11.30 13.32
CA CYS A 241 3.12 10.60 14.47
C CYS A 241 3.01 9.08 14.30
N LEU A 242 3.07 8.57 13.06
CA LEU A 242 2.91 7.15 12.73
C LEU A 242 1.61 6.51 13.27
N ASP A 243 0.60 7.34 13.55
CA ASP A 243 -0.65 6.93 14.23
C ASP A 243 -1.90 7.24 13.39
N LYS A 244 -1.89 8.35 12.64
CA LYS A 244 -3.04 8.83 11.87
C LYS A 244 -2.72 8.82 10.38
N GLU A 245 -3.74 8.65 9.54
CA GLU A 245 -3.57 8.71 8.08
C GLU A 245 -3.09 10.09 7.59
N SER A 246 -2.23 10.05 6.57
CA SER A 246 -1.77 11.23 5.86
C SER A 246 -2.90 11.84 5.05
N THR A 247 -3.37 12.99 5.51
CA THR A 247 -4.54 13.69 4.97
C THR A 247 -4.21 15.07 4.42
N ILE A 248 -2.94 15.47 4.42
CA ILE A 248 -2.49 16.80 4.02
C ILE A 248 -1.55 16.71 2.82
N ILE A 249 -1.88 17.45 1.76
CA ILE A 249 -1.01 17.72 0.62
C ILE A 249 -0.19 18.98 0.90
N PHE A 250 1.13 18.91 0.74
CA PHE A 250 2.03 20.07 0.81
C PHE A 250 2.30 20.66 -0.58
N LEU A 251 2.04 21.95 -0.76
CA LEU A 251 2.35 22.67 -2.00
C LEU A 251 3.65 23.47 -1.85
N PRO A 252 4.47 23.59 -2.93
CA PRO A 252 4.23 23.11 -4.29
C PRO A 252 4.62 21.65 -4.55
N CYS A 253 5.20 20.93 -3.58
CA CYS A 253 5.80 19.62 -3.82
C CYS A 253 4.81 18.47 -4.09
N GLY A 254 3.53 18.61 -3.71
CA GLY A 254 2.47 17.65 -3.93
C GLY A 254 2.50 16.40 -3.04
N HIS A 255 3.38 16.34 -2.04
CA HIS A 255 3.51 15.17 -1.16
C HIS A 255 2.37 15.08 -0.13
N VAL A 256 1.86 13.87 0.08
CA VAL A 256 0.88 13.53 1.12
C VAL A 256 1.58 12.64 2.15
N CYS A 257 1.99 13.22 3.27
CA CYS A 257 2.81 12.50 4.27
C CYS A 257 2.52 12.87 5.72
N CYS A 258 1.52 13.71 5.98
CA CYS A 258 1.18 14.16 7.33
C CYS A 258 -0.31 14.15 7.59
N CYS A 259 -0.70 13.85 8.83
CA CYS A 259 -2.06 14.08 9.32
C CYS A 259 -2.28 15.58 9.60
N ALA A 260 -3.54 15.98 9.71
CA ALA A 260 -3.94 17.38 9.93
C ALA A 260 -3.46 18.01 11.26
N GLU A 261 -3.04 17.19 12.23
CA GLU A 261 -2.49 17.68 13.50
C GLU A 261 -1.00 17.95 13.39
N CYS A 262 -0.24 16.99 12.83
CA CYS A 262 1.20 17.12 12.68
C CYS A 262 1.60 18.17 11.62
N SER A 263 0.72 18.48 10.67
CA SER A 263 1.02 19.48 9.63
C SER A 263 1.04 20.93 10.14
N ARG A 264 0.50 21.21 11.33
CA ARG A 264 0.33 22.58 11.85
C ARG A 264 1.64 23.27 12.23
N SER A 265 2.65 22.50 12.62
CA SER A 265 3.90 23.00 13.19
C SER A 265 5.12 22.82 12.27
N ILE A 266 4.91 22.51 10.99
CA ILE A 266 5.99 22.27 10.03
C ILE A 266 5.96 23.27 8.89
N GLY A 267 7.12 23.86 8.59
CA GLY A 267 7.33 24.80 7.49
C GLY A 267 7.94 24.16 6.23
N GLU A 268 8.42 22.92 6.33
CA GLU A 268 9.03 22.17 5.23
C GLU A 268 8.42 20.77 5.13
N CYS A 269 8.31 20.25 3.91
CA CYS A 269 7.80 18.91 3.65
C CYS A 269 8.76 17.84 4.20
N PRO A 270 8.32 16.92 5.08
CA PRO A 270 9.19 15.87 5.64
C PRO A 270 9.83 14.95 4.61
N LEU A 271 9.17 14.71 3.47
CA LEU A 271 9.69 13.84 2.41
C LEU A 271 10.76 14.48 1.52
N CYS A 272 10.64 15.77 1.20
CA CYS A 272 11.50 16.40 0.17
C CYS A 272 12.14 17.72 0.60
N ARG A 273 11.87 18.17 1.84
CA ARG A 273 12.38 19.41 2.45
C ARG A 273 12.03 20.69 1.67
N ALA A 274 11.08 20.62 0.76
CA ALA A 274 10.54 21.80 0.09
C ALA A 274 9.78 22.67 1.09
N VAL A 275 9.97 23.99 1.02
CA VAL A 275 9.23 24.97 1.81
C VAL A 275 7.74 24.88 1.48
N ILE A 276 6.91 24.80 2.51
CA ILE A 276 5.45 24.66 2.38
C ILE A 276 4.85 26.05 2.19
N SER A 277 4.28 26.31 1.00
CA SER A 277 3.55 27.55 0.72
C SER A 277 2.07 27.45 1.05
N ALA A 278 1.49 26.26 0.89
CA ALA A 278 0.09 25.98 1.19
C ALA A 278 -0.12 24.51 1.55
N GLN A 279 -1.19 24.26 2.29
CA GLN A 279 -1.61 22.92 2.72
C GLN A 279 -3.06 22.67 2.27
N VAL A 280 -3.33 21.50 1.69
CA VAL A 280 -4.68 21.11 1.27
C VAL A 280 -5.08 19.84 2.00
N LYS A 281 -6.24 19.85 2.67
CA LYS A 281 -6.79 18.68 3.36
C LYS A 281 -7.57 17.80 2.38
N LEU A 282 -7.23 16.52 2.34
CA LEU A 282 -7.96 15.49 1.62
C LEU A 282 -9.24 15.12 2.38
N THR A 283 -10.37 15.12 1.68
CA THR A 283 -11.62 14.54 2.13
C THR A 283 -11.81 13.21 1.41
N LEU A 284 -11.36 12.11 2.02
CA LEU A 284 -11.64 10.77 1.51
C LEU A 284 -13.04 10.38 1.98
N THR A 285 -14.01 10.32 1.06
CA THR A 285 -15.31 9.72 1.33
C THR A 285 -15.14 8.20 1.28
N PRO A 286 -15.43 7.46 2.37
CA PRO A 286 -15.33 6.01 2.34
C PRO A 286 -16.36 5.44 1.35
N ALA A 287 -15.89 4.71 0.35
CA ALA A 287 -16.76 3.92 -0.52
C ALA A 287 -17.46 2.85 0.35
N GLN A 288 -18.78 2.94 0.46
CA GLN A 288 -19.56 1.95 1.19
C GLN A 288 -19.42 0.56 0.55
N PRO A 289 -19.27 -0.52 1.33
CA PRO A 289 -19.28 -1.87 0.80
C PRO A 289 -20.69 -2.19 0.27
N GLN A 290 -20.80 -2.48 -1.03
CA GLN A 290 -22.04 -2.96 -1.64
C GLN A 290 -22.37 -4.36 -1.11
N ALA A 291 -23.54 -4.50 -0.47
CA ALA A 291 -24.06 -5.78 -0.03
C ALA A 291 -24.34 -6.71 -1.23
N PRO A 292 -24.10 -8.03 -1.12
CA PRO A 292 -24.42 -8.97 -2.19
C PRO A 292 -25.93 -9.08 -2.36
N GLN A 293 -26.42 -8.88 -3.59
CA GLN A 293 -27.82 -9.06 -3.94
C GLN A 293 -28.18 -10.55 -3.86
N ALA A 294 -29.16 -10.87 -3.01
CA ALA A 294 -29.77 -12.19 -2.96
C ALA A 294 -30.61 -12.39 -4.23
N SER A 295 -30.10 -13.23 -5.13
CA SER A 295 -30.84 -13.75 -6.27
C SER A 295 -31.97 -14.67 -5.79
N ALA A 296 -33.21 -14.24 -6.02
CA ALA A 296 -34.39 -15.08 -5.93
C ALA A 296 -34.40 -16.08 -7.10
N GLN A 297 -34.18 -17.35 -6.78
CA GLN A 297 -34.65 -18.52 -7.53
C GLN A 297 -35.61 -19.22 -6.55
N GLY A 298 -36.90 -19.42 -6.82
CA GLY A 298 -37.45 -19.96 -8.06
C GLY A 298 -37.62 -21.47 -7.90
N THR A 299 -38.58 -21.89 -7.06
CA THR A 299 -39.29 -23.19 -7.11
C THR A 299 -40.51 -23.15 -6.21
#